data_AF-A0A6D2IL72-F1
#
_entry.id   AF-A0A6D2IL72-F1
#
_cell.length_a   1.000
_cell.length_b   1.000
_cell.length_c   1.000
_cell.angle_alpha   90.00
_cell.angle_beta   90.00
_cell.angle_gamma   90.00
#
_symmetry.space_group_name_H-M   'P 1'
#
loop_
_entity.id
_entity.type
_entity.pdbx_description
1 polymer ?
#
loop_
_entity_poly.entity_id
_entity_poly.type
_entity_poly.pdbx_seq_one_letter_code
_entity_poly.pdbx_strand_id
1 'polypeptide(L)'
;MASAATATATASGKVEKGHQLYRDGKYKEALLFYTEALTAAKTKPQKIALHSNRAACYLKLHEFNKAAEECTWVLELDQKHSGALMLRAQTLVTLKEYQSALFDVSRLLELNPDSEVYHNLEARLRTQLSLAPIPESEAELEDEEDEQDNEEKESRRDERRELVVSTTRNKVEAVAPKTPEVREDNTKSKEEGALSNSNGWQAIPKPKGHSTLDYARWDTVEDDSSDEDDDQDSDDSDDSRPQYRFRVRTVGVRPVK
;
A
#
# COMPACT_ATOMS: atom_id res chain seq x y z
N MET A 1 40.64 -33.10 -10.59
CA MET A 1 39.28 -33.47 -10.11
C MET A 1 38.94 -32.88 -8.73
N ALA A 2 39.88 -32.65 -7.79
CA ALA A 2 39.55 -32.21 -6.42
C ALA A 2 38.97 -30.78 -6.26
N SER A 3 39.27 -29.84 -7.17
CA SER A 3 38.84 -28.44 -7.06
C SER A 3 37.34 -28.20 -7.36
N ALA A 4 36.70 -29.08 -8.13
CA ALA A 4 35.28 -28.92 -8.47
C ALA A 4 34.34 -29.37 -7.32
N ALA A 5 34.76 -30.34 -6.52
CA ALA A 5 33.97 -30.87 -5.41
C ALA A 5 33.92 -29.90 -4.20
N THR A 6 35.03 -29.21 -3.93
CA THR A 6 35.07 -28.22 -2.84
C THR A 6 34.27 -26.97 -3.18
N ALA A 7 34.35 -26.48 -4.42
CA ALA A 7 33.59 -25.31 -4.88
C ALA A 7 32.06 -25.54 -4.92
N THR A 8 31.62 -26.77 -5.19
CA THR A 8 30.19 -27.13 -5.17
C THR A 8 29.67 -27.29 -3.75
N ALA A 9 30.47 -27.87 -2.85
CA ALA A 9 30.15 -27.95 -1.43
C ALA A 9 30.07 -26.55 -0.78
N THR A 10 30.99 -25.63 -1.11
CA THR A 10 30.93 -24.25 -0.60
C THR A 10 29.75 -23.47 -1.18
N ALA A 11 29.43 -23.64 -2.46
CA ALA A 11 28.25 -23.03 -3.06
C ALA A 11 26.96 -23.52 -2.38
N SER A 12 26.84 -24.83 -2.13
CA SER A 12 25.69 -25.41 -1.42
C SER A 12 25.57 -24.85 0.00
N GLY A 13 26.68 -24.70 0.72
CA GLY A 13 26.68 -24.12 2.06
C GLY A 13 26.26 -22.64 2.10
N LYS A 14 26.55 -21.87 1.04
CA LYS A 14 26.08 -20.48 0.92
C LYS A 14 24.59 -20.40 0.66
N VAL A 15 24.04 -21.30 -0.15
CA VAL A 15 22.60 -21.37 -0.43
C VAL A 15 21.83 -21.68 0.86
N GLU A 16 22.28 -22.68 1.62
CA GLU A 16 21.64 -23.05 2.88
C GLU A 16 21.62 -21.89 3.89
N LYS A 17 22.74 -21.15 4.00
CA LYS A 17 22.81 -19.93 4.83
C LYS A 17 21.82 -18.87 4.34
N GLY A 18 21.72 -18.67 3.03
CA GLY A 18 20.73 -17.77 2.43
C GLY A 18 19.29 -18.18 2.78
N HIS A 19 18.98 -19.47 2.75
CA HIS A 19 17.66 -19.99 3.13
C HIS A 19 17.38 -19.79 4.63
N GLN A 20 18.37 -20.00 5.49
CA GLN A 20 18.23 -19.71 6.91
C GLN A 20 17.92 -18.23 7.16
N LEU A 21 18.72 -17.33 6.58
CA LEU A 21 18.52 -15.88 6.72
C LEU A 21 17.18 -15.42 6.15
N TYR A 22 16.70 -16.05 5.08
CA TYR A 22 15.36 -15.80 4.54
C TYR A 22 14.26 -16.17 5.55
N ARG A 23 14.38 -17.33 6.20
CA ARG A 23 13.45 -17.76 7.26
C ARG A 23 13.51 -16.84 8.48
N ASP A 24 14.70 -16.33 8.80
CA ASP A 24 14.93 -15.39 9.90
C ASP A 24 14.48 -13.95 9.56
N GLY A 25 13.93 -13.70 8.36
CA GLY A 25 13.47 -12.37 7.93
C GLY A 25 14.58 -11.41 7.49
N LYS A 26 15.83 -11.85 7.46
CA LYS A 26 17.00 -11.04 7.09
C LYS A 26 17.24 -11.07 5.57
N TYR A 27 16.28 -10.54 4.83
CA TYR A 27 16.26 -10.65 3.36
C TYR A 27 17.45 -9.98 2.66
N LYS A 28 17.93 -8.84 3.17
CA LYS A 28 19.11 -8.14 2.61
C LYS A 28 20.39 -8.97 2.75
N GLU A 29 20.58 -9.62 3.90
CA GLU A 29 21.72 -10.50 4.13
C GLU A 29 21.60 -11.77 3.28
N ALA A 30 20.41 -12.36 3.20
CA ALA A 30 20.14 -13.52 2.35
C ALA A 30 20.51 -13.25 0.87
N LEU A 31 20.21 -12.05 0.36
CA LEU A 31 20.59 -11.64 -0.99
C LEU A 31 22.11 -11.70 -1.22
N LEU A 32 22.94 -11.29 -0.25
CA LEU A 32 24.39 -11.36 -0.38
C LEU A 32 24.88 -12.80 -0.52
N PHE A 33 24.32 -13.72 0.27
CA PHE A 33 24.69 -15.13 0.14
C PHE A 33 24.23 -15.74 -1.19
N TYR A 34 23.04 -15.36 -1.68
CA TYR A 34 22.59 -15.80 -3.00
C TYR A 34 23.38 -15.19 -4.15
N THR A 35 23.81 -13.92 -4.06
CA THR A 35 24.64 -13.30 -5.09
C THR A 35 26.01 -13.99 -5.18
N GLU A 36 26.62 -14.29 -4.02
CA GLU A 36 27.85 -15.08 -3.97
C GLU A 36 27.64 -16.50 -4.50
N ALA A 37 26.55 -17.18 -4.12
CA ALA A 37 26.23 -18.51 -4.64
C ALA A 37 26.03 -18.50 -6.16
N LEU A 38 25.47 -17.42 -6.71
CA LEU A 38 25.27 -17.24 -8.15
C LEU A 38 26.59 -17.15 -8.91
N THR A 39 27.62 -16.52 -8.34
CA THR A 39 28.96 -16.50 -8.96
C THR A 39 29.59 -17.90 -9.06
N ALA A 40 29.25 -18.80 -8.14
CA ALA A 40 29.75 -20.17 -8.13
C ALA A 40 28.85 -21.14 -8.92
N ALA A 41 27.65 -20.70 -9.34
CA ALA A 41 26.67 -21.54 -10.01
C ALA A 41 27.09 -21.88 -11.45
N LYS A 42 27.17 -23.17 -11.77
CA LYS A 42 27.65 -23.66 -13.08
C LYS A 42 26.52 -24.17 -13.96
N THR A 43 25.46 -24.68 -13.36
CA THR A 43 24.37 -25.34 -14.10
C THR A 43 23.17 -24.40 -14.25
N LYS A 44 22.40 -24.55 -15.34
CA LYS A 44 21.17 -23.78 -15.56
C LYS A 44 20.16 -23.94 -14.40
N PRO A 45 19.87 -25.14 -13.89
CA PRO A 45 18.92 -25.31 -12.79
C PRO A 45 19.35 -24.60 -11.50
N GLN A 46 20.66 -24.60 -11.19
CA GLN A 46 21.17 -23.84 -10.03
C GLN A 46 20.95 -22.34 -10.20
N LYS A 47 21.23 -21.79 -11.39
CA LYS A 47 21.02 -20.36 -11.67
C LYS A 47 19.52 -20.00 -11.57
N ILE A 48 18.64 -20.82 -12.14
CA ILE A 48 17.19 -20.66 -12.05
C ILE A 48 16.73 -20.60 -10.59
N ALA A 49 17.15 -21.57 -9.77
CA ALA A 49 16.79 -21.61 -8.36
C ALA A 49 17.29 -20.38 -7.59
N LEU A 50 18.53 -19.94 -7.86
CA LEU A 50 19.12 -18.77 -7.21
C LEU A 50 18.43 -17.46 -7.58
N HIS A 51 18.14 -17.24 -8.86
CA HIS A 51 17.37 -16.07 -9.30
C HIS A 51 15.95 -16.08 -8.71
N SER A 52 15.30 -17.25 -8.65
CA SER A 52 13.98 -17.39 -8.01
C SER A 52 14.01 -17.04 -6.52
N ASN A 53 15.05 -17.49 -5.78
CA ASN A 53 15.23 -17.17 -4.37
C ASN A 53 15.52 -15.67 -4.15
N ARG A 54 16.32 -15.05 -5.04
CA ARG A 54 16.57 -13.60 -5.02
C ARG A 54 15.30 -12.81 -5.28
N ALA A 55 14.49 -13.22 -6.26
CA ALA A 55 13.18 -12.60 -6.53
C ALA A 55 12.29 -12.63 -5.28
N ALA A 56 12.23 -13.76 -4.58
CA ALA A 56 11.49 -13.89 -3.34
C ALA A 56 12.00 -12.95 -2.22
N CYS A 57 13.32 -12.73 -2.11
CA CYS A 57 13.87 -11.74 -1.20
C CYS A 57 13.45 -10.31 -1.57
N TYR A 58 13.56 -9.93 -2.84
CA TYR A 58 13.17 -8.59 -3.29
C TYR A 58 11.68 -8.30 -3.09
N LEU A 59 10.82 -9.30 -3.28
CA LEU A 59 9.40 -9.19 -2.96
C LEU A 59 9.15 -8.92 -1.48
N LYS A 60 9.88 -9.61 -0.59
CA LYS A 60 9.80 -9.36 0.86
C LYS A 60 10.36 -8.00 1.28
N LEU A 61 11.25 -7.42 0.46
CA LEU A 61 11.79 -6.08 0.64
C LEU A 61 10.94 -4.99 -0.04
N HIS A 62 9.83 -5.35 -0.68
CA HIS A 62 9.00 -4.44 -1.49
C HIS A 62 9.76 -3.76 -2.65
N GLU A 63 10.87 -4.34 -3.10
CA GLU A 63 11.63 -3.88 -4.26
C GLU A 63 11.13 -4.57 -5.53
N PHE A 64 9.89 -4.25 -5.92
CA PHE A 64 9.16 -4.97 -6.97
C PHE A 64 9.85 -4.93 -8.34
N ASN A 65 10.47 -3.81 -8.72
CA ASN A 65 11.22 -3.70 -9.98
C ASN A 65 12.34 -4.75 -10.07
N LYS A 66 13.15 -4.87 -9.01
CA LYS A 66 14.25 -5.85 -8.97
C LYS A 66 13.73 -7.28 -8.91
N ALA A 67 12.60 -7.52 -8.23
CA ALA A 67 11.97 -8.83 -8.24
C ALA A 67 11.54 -9.25 -9.66
N ALA A 68 10.99 -8.32 -10.46
CA ALA A 68 10.61 -8.56 -11.84
C ALA A 68 11.83 -8.82 -12.75
N GLU A 69 12.94 -8.11 -12.52
CA GLU A 69 14.22 -8.36 -13.20
C GLU A 69 14.77 -9.76 -12.90
N GLU A 70 14.79 -10.20 -11.64
CA GLU A 70 15.22 -11.55 -11.27
C GLU A 70 14.33 -12.63 -11.91
N CYS A 71 13.02 -12.41 -11.99
CA CYS A 71 12.13 -13.31 -12.72
C CYS A 71 12.44 -13.33 -14.23
N THR A 72 12.82 -12.20 -14.80
CA THR A 72 13.22 -12.11 -16.22
C THR A 72 14.49 -12.93 -16.48
N TRP A 73 15.49 -12.88 -15.60
CA TRP A 73 16.67 -13.75 -15.67
C TRP A 73 16.30 -15.24 -15.64
N VAL A 74 15.31 -15.63 -14.83
CA VAL A 74 14.81 -17.02 -14.84
C VAL A 74 14.20 -17.38 -16.20
N LEU A 75 13.40 -16.48 -16.77
CA LEU A 75 12.72 -16.70 -18.05
C LEU A 75 13.67 -16.70 -19.25
N GLU A 76 14.82 -16.01 -19.16
CA GLU A 76 15.88 -16.13 -20.16
C GLU A 76 16.53 -17.53 -20.15
N LEU A 77 16.63 -18.15 -18.99
CA LEU A 77 17.18 -19.50 -18.83
C LEU A 77 16.16 -20.60 -19.18
N ASP A 78 14.89 -20.39 -18.79
CA ASP A 78 13.75 -21.24 -19.08
C ASP A 78 12.50 -20.41 -19.38
N GLN A 79 12.22 -20.24 -20.68
CA GLN A 79 11.11 -19.44 -21.18
C GLN A 79 9.73 -19.98 -20.80
N LYS A 80 9.64 -21.27 -20.46
CA LYS A 80 8.38 -21.95 -20.10
C LYS A 80 8.24 -22.18 -18.60
N HIS A 81 9.08 -21.52 -17.79
CA HIS A 81 8.98 -21.62 -16.34
C HIS A 81 7.70 -20.95 -15.83
N SER A 82 6.67 -21.75 -15.58
CA SER A 82 5.36 -21.29 -15.10
C SER A 82 5.43 -20.49 -13.79
N GLY A 83 6.21 -20.97 -12.83
CA GLY A 83 6.44 -20.26 -11.56
C GLY A 83 7.01 -18.84 -11.75
N ALA A 84 8.01 -18.65 -12.61
CA ALA A 84 8.60 -17.35 -12.88
C ALA A 84 7.66 -16.43 -13.67
N LEU A 85 6.91 -16.96 -14.65
CA LEU A 85 5.87 -16.19 -15.37
C LEU A 85 4.79 -15.69 -14.39
N MET A 86 4.31 -16.57 -13.50
CA MET A 86 3.29 -16.22 -12.51
C MET A 86 3.81 -15.17 -11.53
N LEU A 87 5.01 -15.37 -10.98
CA LEU A 87 5.61 -14.45 -10.03
C LEU A 87 5.84 -13.08 -10.65
N ARG A 88 6.35 -13.04 -11.88
CA ARG A 88 6.56 -11.79 -12.62
C ARG A 88 5.24 -11.08 -12.93
N ALA A 89 4.22 -11.81 -13.40
CA ALA A 89 2.90 -11.25 -13.65
C ALA A 89 2.31 -10.60 -12.38
N GLN A 90 2.36 -11.28 -11.25
CA GLN A 90 1.91 -10.74 -9.96
C GLN A 90 2.71 -9.51 -9.53
N THR A 91 4.03 -9.53 -9.71
CA THR A 91 4.90 -8.39 -9.42
C THR A 91 4.57 -7.19 -10.31
N LEU A 92 4.33 -7.42 -11.61
CA LEU A 92 3.93 -6.38 -12.55
C LEU A 92 2.55 -5.80 -12.24
N VAL A 93 1.61 -6.61 -11.72
CA VAL A 93 0.33 -6.11 -11.20
C VAL A 93 0.57 -5.12 -10.05
N THR A 94 1.49 -5.43 -9.12
CA THR A 94 1.82 -4.51 -8.02
C THR A 94 2.48 -3.22 -8.50
N LEU A 95 3.20 -3.26 -9.63
CA LEU A 95 3.78 -2.10 -10.30
C LEU A 95 2.78 -1.35 -11.19
N LYS A 96 1.52 -1.80 -11.26
CA LYS A 96 0.47 -1.29 -12.17
C LYS A 96 0.81 -1.42 -13.67
N GLU A 97 1.76 -2.29 -14.01
CA GLU A 97 2.13 -2.61 -15.39
C GLU A 97 1.25 -3.75 -15.95
N TYR A 98 -0.04 -3.46 -16.11
CA TYR A 98 -1.03 -4.49 -16.43
C TYR A 98 -0.87 -5.11 -17.83
N GLN A 99 -0.36 -4.35 -18.81
CA GLN A 99 -0.09 -4.87 -20.16
C GLN A 99 1.00 -5.94 -20.15
N SER A 100 2.13 -5.65 -19.50
CA SER A 100 3.24 -6.59 -19.33
C SER A 100 2.79 -7.83 -18.54
N ALA A 101 1.98 -7.64 -17.49
CA ALA A 101 1.41 -8.73 -16.72
C ALA A 101 0.50 -9.63 -17.58
N LEU A 102 -0.36 -9.05 -18.43
CA LEU A 102 -1.22 -9.81 -19.34
C LEU A 102 -0.41 -10.67 -20.31
N PHE A 103 0.68 -10.13 -20.85
CA PHE A 103 1.56 -10.90 -21.75
C PHE A 103 2.09 -12.18 -21.08
N ASP A 104 2.49 -12.09 -19.81
CA ASP A 104 2.96 -13.26 -19.04
C ASP A 104 1.83 -14.25 -18.75
N VAL A 105 0.62 -13.75 -18.46
CA VAL A 105 -0.56 -14.59 -18.22
C VAL A 105 -1.03 -15.30 -19.49
N SER A 106 -0.99 -14.64 -20.65
CA SER A 106 -1.27 -15.28 -21.94
C SER A 106 -0.33 -16.46 -22.19
N ARG A 107 0.98 -16.28 -21.93
CA ARG A 107 1.96 -17.37 -22.02
C ARG A 107 1.69 -18.50 -21.03
N LEU A 108 1.21 -18.20 -19.83
CA LEU A 108 0.77 -19.21 -18.87
C LEU A 108 -0.43 -20.01 -19.36
N LEU A 109 -1.40 -19.36 -20.00
CA LEU A 109 -2.56 -20.00 -20.60
C LEU A 109 -2.20 -20.86 -21.82
N GLU A 110 -1.19 -20.48 -22.60
CA GLU A 110 -0.64 -21.33 -23.67
C GLU A 110 -0.02 -22.63 -23.11
N LEU A 111 0.57 -22.57 -21.91
CA LEU A 111 1.16 -23.74 -21.25
C LEU A 111 0.08 -24.63 -20.62
N ASN A 112 -0.88 -24.04 -19.91
CA ASN A 112 -1.98 -24.75 -19.26
C ASN A 112 -3.31 -24.00 -19.51
N PRO A 113 -4.05 -24.34 -20.57
CA PRO A 113 -5.26 -23.62 -20.96
C PRO A 113 -6.44 -23.86 -20.00
N ASP A 114 -6.45 -24.96 -19.27
CA ASP A 114 -7.56 -25.33 -18.37
C ASP A 114 -7.41 -24.73 -16.95
N SER A 115 -6.36 -23.95 -16.71
CA SER A 115 -6.08 -23.38 -15.39
C SER A 115 -7.02 -22.23 -15.06
N GLU A 116 -8.00 -22.49 -14.18
CA GLU A 116 -8.92 -21.46 -13.66
C GLU A 116 -8.17 -20.28 -13.02
N VAL A 117 -7.05 -20.55 -12.36
CA VAL A 117 -6.22 -19.50 -11.72
C VAL A 117 -5.73 -18.49 -12.75
N TYR A 118 -5.35 -18.96 -13.95
CA TYR A 118 -4.81 -18.11 -15.00
C TYR A 118 -5.92 -17.29 -15.67
N HIS A 119 -7.07 -17.91 -15.95
CA HIS A 119 -8.26 -17.22 -16.46
C HIS A 119 -8.75 -16.13 -15.50
N ASN A 120 -8.79 -16.42 -14.20
CA ASN A 120 -9.18 -15.45 -13.19
C ASN A 120 -8.22 -14.25 -13.12
N LEU A 121 -6.91 -14.50 -13.21
CA LEU A 121 -5.92 -13.43 -13.23
C LEU A 121 -6.02 -12.59 -14.51
N GLU A 122 -6.21 -13.24 -15.67
CA GLU A 122 -6.37 -12.58 -16.96
C GLU A 122 -7.62 -11.68 -16.99
N ALA A 123 -8.77 -12.18 -16.50
CA ALA A 123 -10.00 -11.42 -16.40
C ALA A 123 -9.83 -10.18 -15.50
N ARG A 124 -9.21 -10.34 -14.32
CA ARG A 124 -8.91 -9.22 -13.41
C ARG A 124 -8.04 -8.15 -14.08
N LEU A 125 -7.00 -8.57 -14.80
CA LEU A 125 -6.10 -7.66 -15.50
C LEU A 125 -6.80 -6.91 -16.63
N ARG A 126 -7.66 -7.57 -17.40
CA ARG A 126 -8.48 -6.91 -18.44
C ARG A 126 -9.42 -5.87 -17.84
N THR A 127 -10.05 -6.18 -16.70
CA THR A 127 -10.86 -5.19 -15.99
C THR A 127 -10.02 -3.99 -15.57
N GLN A 128 -8.84 -4.20 -14.98
CA GLN A 128 -7.95 -3.09 -14.58
C GLN A 128 -7.54 -2.21 -15.75
N LEU A 129 -7.31 -2.78 -16.94
CA LEU A 129 -7.01 -2.02 -18.15
C LEU A 129 -8.22 -1.29 -18.75
N SER A 130 -9.43 -1.81 -18.54
CA SER A 130 -10.67 -1.16 -18.99
C SER A 130 -11.11 -0.03 -18.07
N LEU A 131 -10.68 -0.05 -16.81
CA LEU A 131 -10.97 1.05 -15.88
C LEU A 131 -10.14 2.25 -16.30
N ALA A 132 -10.81 3.36 -16.63
CA ALA A 132 -10.12 4.63 -16.83
C ALA A 132 -9.39 5.00 -15.54
N PRO A 133 -8.14 5.52 -15.61
CA PRO A 133 -7.53 6.15 -14.47
C PRO A 133 -8.49 7.20 -13.95
N ILE A 134 -8.94 7.07 -12.69
CA ILE A 134 -9.72 8.11 -12.05
C ILE A 134 -8.79 9.34 -12.08
N PRO A 135 -9.19 10.46 -12.70
CA PRO A 135 -8.39 11.68 -12.61
C PRO A 135 -8.27 11.98 -11.12
N GLU A 136 -7.07 11.82 -10.58
CA GLU A 136 -6.74 12.38 -9.27
C GLU A 136 -6.95 13.88 -9.47
N SER A 137 -8.08 14.38 -8.96
CA SER A 137 -8.43 15.79 -9.06
C SER A 137 -7.43 16.54 -8.18
N GLU A 138 -6.26 16.85 -8.73
CA GLU A 138 -5.45 18.00 -8.37
C GLU A 138 -6.25 19.27 -8.74
N ALA A 139 -7.49 19.39 -8.27
CA ALA A 139 -8.03 20.69 -7.95
C ALA A 139 -7.24 21.14 -6.72
N GLU A 140 -5.99 21.55 -6.96
CA GLU A 140 -5.36 22.62 -6.22
C GLU A 140 -6.45 23.69 -6.13
N LEU A 141 -7.06 23.80 -4.96
CA LEU A 141 -7.71 25.02 -4.56
C LEU A 141 -6.55 26.01 -4.46
N GLU A 142 -6.20 26.62 -5.58
CA GLU A 142 -5.55 27.91 -5.58
C GLU A 142 -6.55 28.81 -4.85
N ASP A 143 -6.35 28.97 -3.54
CA ASP A 143 -6.95 30.06 -2.80
C ASP A 143 -6.46 31.33 -3.52
N GLU A 144 -7.32 31.90 -4.36
CA GLU A 144 -7.12 33.23 -4.92
C GLU A 144 -7.02 34.20 -3.72
N GLU A 145 -5.80 34.42 -3.21
CA GLU A 145 -5.53 35.50 -2.28
C GLU A 145 -5.86 36.80 -3.02
N ASP A 146 -6.99 37.41 -2.65
CA ASP A 146 -7.50 38.68 -3.17
C ASP A 146 -6.38 39.75 -3.22
N GLU A 147 -5.83 40.01 -4.42
CA GLU A 147 -4.97 41.16 -4.72
C GLU A 147 -5.78 42.47 -4.77
N GLN A 148 -6.54 42.78 -3.72
CA GLN A 148 -7.18 44.08 -3.54
C GLN A 148 -6.86 44.64 -2.16
N ASP A 149 -5.58 44.96 -1.91
CA ASP A 149 -5.26 45.86 -0.78
C ASP A 149 -3.90 46.57 -0.87
N ASN A 150 -3.26 46.59 -2.05
CA ASN A 150 -1.92 47.19 -2.19
C ASN A 150 -1.88 48.60 -2.81
N GLU A 151 -2.98 49.10 -3.39
CA GLU A 151 -2.99 50.48 -3.93
C GLU A 151 -3.33 51.55 -2.87
N GLU A 152 -4.01 51.20 -1.76
CA GLU A 152 -4.36 52.18 -0.73
C GLU A 152 -3.25 52.45 0.29
N LYS A 153 -2.25 51.56 0.40
CA LYS A 153 -1.11 51.72 1.31
C LYS A 153 0.03 52.55 0.72
N GLU A 154 0.13 52.64 -0.60
CA GLU A 154 1.19 53.42 -1.26
C GLU A 154 0.85 54.92 -1.31
N SER A 155 -0.42 55.29 -1.49
CA SER A 155 -0.88 56.69 -1.46
C SER A 155 -0.76 57.33 -0.07
N ARG A 156 -1.02 56.58 1.01
CA ARG A 156 -0.91 57.09 2.39
C ARG A 156 0.53 57.22 2.88
N ARG A 157 1.50 56.59 2.22
CA ARG A 157 2.92 56.62 2.61
C ARG A 157 3.63 57.85 2.06
N ASP A 158 3.20 58.37 0.91
CA ASP A 158 3.79 59.57 0.30
C ASP A 158 3.28 60.87 0.92
N GLU A 159 1.99 60.97 1.28
CA GLU A 159 1.48 62.16 1.99
C GLU A 159 2.11 62.33 3.38
N ARG A 160 2.46 61.23 4.06
CA ARG A 160 3.14 61.29 5.35
C ARG A 160 4.62 61.66 5.23
N ARG A 161 5.26 61.49 4.07
CA ARG A 161 6.69 61.83 3.85
C ARG A 161 6.90 63.31 3.54
N GLU A 162 5.98 63.97 2.84
CA GLU A 162 6.07 65.42 2.60
C GLU A 162 5.83 66.27 3.85
N LEU A 163 5.00 65.81 4.80
CA LEU A 163 4.71 66.54 6.04
C LEU A 163 5.88 66.55 7.05
N VAL A 164 6.78 65.57 7.00
CA VAL A 164 7.96 65.52 7.90
C VAL A 164 9.10 66.41 7.40
N VAL A 165 9.20 66.66 6.08
CA VAL A 165 10.29 67.45 5.49
C VAL A 165 10.10 68.96 5.70
N SER A 166 8.86 69.45 5.88
CA SER A 166 8.58 70.88 6.07
C SER A 166 8.72 71.37 7.52
N THR A 167 8.79 70.47 8.52
CA THR A 167 8.82 70.85 9.94
C THR A 167 10.24 70.93 10.53
N THR A 168 11.27 70.41 9.85
CA THR A 168 12.66 70.45 10.35
C THR A 168 13.57 71.32 9.47
N ARG A 169 13.18 72.58 9.30
CA ARG A 169 14.09 73.72 9.07
C ARG A 169 13.76 74.78 10.11
N ASN A 170 14.12 74.54 11.36
CA ASN A 170 14.63 75.56 12.28
C ASN A 170 14.88 74.99 13.69
N LYS A 171 16.12 75.23 14.16
CA LYS A 171 16.50 75.49 15.56
C LYS A 171 17.00 74.33 16.46
N VAL A 172 18.34 74.21 16.48
CA VAL A 172 19.32 74.16 17.61
C VAL A 172 18.99 73.46 18.94
N GLU A 173 20.02 72.74 19.43
CA GLU A 173 20.44 72.45 20.83
C GLU A 173 20.08 71.09 21.51
N ALA A 174 21.14 70.26 21.60
CA ALA A 174 21.73 69.61 22.78
C ALA A 174 20.97 68.61 23.70
N VAL A 175 21.78 67.63 24.16
CA VAL A 175 21.73 66.83 25.41
C VAL A 175 21.11 65.41 25.32
N ALA A 176 21.98 64.41 25.53
CA ALA A 176 21.71 62.99 25.86
C ALA A 176 21.30 62.85 27.36
N PRO A 177 20.93 61.69 27.97
CA PRO A 177 21.13 60.30 27.53
C PRO A 177 20.10 59.22 28.03
N LYS A 178 20.43 57.94 27.75
CA LYS A 178 20.18 56.67 28.51
C LYS A 178 18.79 55.98 28.54
N THR A 179 18.87 54.67 28.23
CA THR A 179 17.99 53.50 28.49
C THR A 179 17.61 53.33 29.98
N PRO A 180 16.55 52.57 30.41
CA PRO A 180 16.28 51.16 30.04
C PRO A 180 14.82 50.61 30.06
N GLU A 181 14.63 49.52 29.31
CA GLU A 181 14.11 48.18 29.67
C GLU A 181 12.90 47.93 30.62
N VAL A 182 12.10 46.92 30.19
CA VAL A 182 11.19 46.00 30.94
C VAL A 182 9.77 46.48 31.28
N ARG A 183 8.74 45.86 30.65
CA ARG A 183 7.87 44.80 31.25
C ARG A 183 6.67 44.49 30.35
N GLU A 184 6.39 43.20 30.22
CA GLU A 184 5.12 42.66 29.73
C GLU A 184 4.02 42.92 30.76
N ASP A 185 2.80 43.23 30.30
CA ASP A 185 1.58 42.97 31.07
C ASP A 185 0.41 42.66 30.13
N ASN A 186 -0.27 41.58 30.49
CA ASN A 186 -1.41 40.98 29.82
C ASN A 186 -2.68 41.41 30.56
N THR A 187 -3.68 42.01 29.90
CA THR A 187 -5.06 42.06 30.44
C THR A 187 -6.16 42.06 29.35
N LYS A 188 -7.06 41.08 29.49
CA LYS A 188 -8.49 40.96 29.08
C LYS A 188 -9.15 42.26 28.56
N SER A 189 -10.11 42.24 27.61
CA SER A 189 -11.47 41.67 27.76
C SER A 189 -12.30 41.93 26.47
N LYS A 190 -13.23 41.00 26.13
CA LYS A 190 -14.61 41.17 25.58
C LYS A 190 -14.82 42.00 24.28
N GLU A 191 -15.68 41.66 23.31
CA GLU A 191 -17.11 41.25 23.32
C GLU A 191 -17.45 40.72 21.90
N GLU A 192 -18.10 39.54 21.77
CA GLU A 192 -19.50 39.32 21.31
C GLU A 192 -19.90 39.84 19.91
N GLY A 193 -20.43 38.93 19.06
CA GLY A 193 -21.40 39.34 18.01
C GLY A 193 -21.50 38.49 16.73
N ALA A 194 -22.50 37.60 16.70
CA ALA A 194 -23.32 37.18 15.55
C ALA A 194 -22.76 36.24 14.45
N LEU A 195 -23.29 35.00 14.47
CA LEU A 195 -23.26 33.98 13.42
C LEU A 195 -24.55 34.06 12.57
N SER A 196 -24.44 34.01 11.24
CA SER A 196 -25.51 33.72 10.25
C SER A 196 -24.89 33.83 8.84
N ASN A 197 -24.89 32.90 7.89
CA ASN A 197 -25.58 31.62 7.67
C ASN A 197 -24.69 30.80 6.71
N SER A 198 -24.44 29.52 6.98
CA SER A 198 -23.92 28.58 5.97
C SER A 198 -25.00 27.56 5.63
N ASN A 199 -25.41 27.53 4.37
CA ASN A 199 -26.40 26.61 3.85
C ASN A 199 -25.73 25.26 3.52
N GLY A 200 -25.24 24.56 4.55
CA GLY A 200 -24.54 23.28 4.42
C GLY A 200 -25.44 22.08 4.73
N TRP A 201 -25.51 21.15 3.77
CA TRP A 201 -25.94 19.74 3.93
C TRP A 201 -27.39 19.50 4.38
N GLN A 202 -28.33 19.47 3.42
CA GLN A 202 -29.62 18.80 3.66
C GLN A 202 -29.42 17.29 3.69
N ALA A 203 -29.79 16.67 4.81
CA ALA A 203 -29.71 15.23 5.01
C ALA A 203 -30.64 14.47 4.04
N ILE A 204 -30.07 13.53 3.28
CA ILE A 204 -30.82 12.63 2.40
C ILE A 204 -31.72 11.72 3.27
N PRO A 205 -33.04 11.66 3.07
CA PRO A 205 -33.91 10.83 3.88
C PRO A 205 -33.61 9.33 3.64
N LYS A 206 -33.48 8.58 4.74
CA LYS A 206 -33.19 7.14 4.70
C LYS A 206 -34.24 6.38 3.88
N PRO A 207 -33.86 5.43 3.02
CA PRO A 207 -34.82 4.62 2.29
C PRO A 207 -35.67 3.80 3.27
N LYS A 208 -37.00 3.93 3.16
CA LYS A 208 -37.95 3.14 3.95
C LYS A 208 -37.98 1.71 3.40
N GLY A 209 -37.18 0.81 3.99
CA GLY A 209 -37.28 -0.60 3.64
C GLY A 209 -36.07 -1.50 3.90
N HIS A 210 -35.22 -1.22 4.89
CA HIS A 210 -34.17 -2.18 5.28
C HIS A 210 -34.44 -2.80 6.65
N SER A 211 -34.80 -4.08 6.59
CA SER A 211 -34.53 -5.16 7.54
C SER A 211 -34.51 -4.79 9.03
N THR A 212 -35.57 -5.15 9.74
CA THR A 212 -35.57 -5.30 11.21
C THR A 212 -34.67 -6.47 11.60
N LEU A 213 -33.35 -6.30 11.43
CA LEU A 213 -32.35 -7.19 12.00
C LEU A 213 -32.07 -6.63 13.39
N ASP A 214 -32.54 -7.35 14.40
CA ASP A 214 -32.44 -6.98 15.80
C ASP A 214 -31.02 -7.23 16.30
N TYR A 215 -30.22 -6.15 16.40
CA TYR A 215 -28.83 -6.21 16.83
C TYR A 215 -28.66 -6.43 18.34
N ALA A 216 -29.76 -6.46 19.11
CA ALA A 216 -29.71 -6.71 20.55
C ALA A 216 -29.26 -8.15 20.93
N ARG A 217 -29.06 -9.03 19.95
CA ARG A 217 -28.63 -10.42 20.17
C ARG A 217 -27.11 -10.62 20.26
N TRP A 218 -26.31 -9.59 19.95
CA TRP A 218 -24.84 -9.69 19.97
C TRP A 218 -24.15 -9.11 21.22
N ASP A 219 -24.92 -8.58 22.17
CA ASP A 219 -24.38 -7.88 23.35
C ASP A 219 -24.14 -8.79 24.58
N THR A 220 -24.37 -10.09 24.44
CA THR A 220 -23.99 -11.11 25.44
C THR A 220 -23.07 -12.13 24.80
N VAL A 221 -21.83 -11.72 24.57
CA VAL A 221 -20.71 -12.66 24.48
C VAL A 221 -20.17 -12.76 25.90
N GLU A 222 -20.57 -13.82 26.61
CA GLU A 222 -19.91 -14.16 27.87
C GLU A 222 -18.46 -14.53 27.55
N ASP A 223 -17.55 -13.92 28.29
CA ASP A 223 -16.11 -14.17 28.27
C ASP A 223 -15.86 -15.59 28.78
N ASP A 224 -15.81 -16.56 27.87
CA ASP A 224 -15.43 -17.94 28.16
C ASP A 224 -13.90 -18.06 28.10
N SER A 225 -13.23 -17.28 28.95
CA SER A 225 -11.82 -17.42 29.26
C SER A 225 -11.68 -18.34 30.47
N SER A 226 -11.79 -19.65 30.23
CA SER A 226 -11.33 -20.67 31.18
C SER A 226 -10.01 -21.28 30.68
N ASP A 227 -8.91 -20.75 31.22
CA ASP A 227 -7.68 -21.51 31.46
C ASP A 227 -8.01 -22.67 32.40
N GLU A 228 -7.81 -23.92 32.00
CA GLU A 228 -7.34 -25.00 32.91
C GLU A 228 -6.51 -26.03 32.12
N ASP A 229 -5.43 -26.42 32.79
CA ASP A 229 -4.35 -27.31 32.39
C ASP A 229 -4.75 -28.80 32.23
N ASP A 230 -3.77 -29.54 31.71
CA ASP A 230 -3.45 -30.94 32.00
C ASP A 230 -4.06 -32.09 31.14
N ASP A 231 -3.09 -32.77 30.51
CA ASP A 231 -2.88 -34.22 30.45
C ASP A 231 -3.58 -35.12 29.42
N GLN A 232 -2.68 -35.73 28.63
CA GLN A 232 -2.57 -37.16 28.29
C GLN A 232 -3.42 -37.79 27.17
N ASP A 233 -2.65 -38.30 26.20
CA ASP A 233 -2.73 -39.61 25.57
C ASP A 233 -4.12 -40.16 25.16
N SER A 234 -4.35 -40.23 23.85
CA SER A 234 -4.77 -41.51 23.22
C SER A 234 -4.72 -41.44 21.69
N ASP A 235 -3.97 -42.38 21.14
CA ASP A 235 -4.08 -42.91 19.79
C ASP A 235 -5.39 -43.70 19.68
N ASP A 236 -6.35 -43.29 18.84
CA ASP A 236 -7.26 -44.22 18.15
C ASP A 236 -8.10 -43.54 17.03
N SER A 237 -7.90 -44.04 15.81
CA SER A 237 -8.89 -44.39 14.77
C SER A 237 -10.17 -43.57 14.51
N ASP A 238 -10.25 -43.13 13.24
CA ASP A 238 -11.35 -43.36 12.28
C ASP A 238 -12.57 -42.40 12.15
N ASP A 239 -12.84 -42.16 10.86
CA ASP A 239 -14.05 -41.73 10.15
C ASP A 239 -15.05 -40.72 10.74
N SER A 240 -15.20 -39.57 10.05
CA SER A 240 -16.49 -39.12 9.50
C SER A 240 -16.40 -37.69 8.93
N ARG A 241 -16.25 -37.56 7.61
CA ARG A 241 -16.49 -36.28 6.91
C ARG A 241 -18.00 -36.02 6.82
N PRO A 242 -18.51 -34.80 7.07
CA PRO A 242 -19.95 -34.54 7.06
C PRO A 242 -20.54 -34.62 5.64
N GLN A 243 -21.48 -35.55 5.43
CA GLN A 243 -22.29 -35.62 4.21
C GLN A 243 -23.48 -34.67 4.29
N TYR A 244 -23.44 -33.58 3.51
CA TYR A 244 -24.60 -32.72 3.30
C TYR A 244 -25.56 -33.36 2.27
N ARG A 245 -26.80 -33.67 2.70
CA ARG A 245 -27.90 -34.10 1.80
C ARG A 245 -28.95 -33.00 1.69
N PHE A 246 -29.02 -32.35 0.53
CA PHE A 246 -30.10 -31.42 0.20
C PHE A 246 -31.33 -32.20 -0.25
N ARG A 247 -32.46 -32.02 0.45
CA ARG A 247 -33.77 -32.52 0.01
C ARG A 247 -34.47 -31.44 -0.80
N VAL A 248 -34.50 -31.60 -2.12
CA VAL A 248 -35.32 -30.78 -3.02
C VAL A 248 -36.78 -31.24 -2.91
N ARG A 249 -37.67 -30.36 -2.45
CA ARG A 249 -39.12 -30.59 -2.48
C ARG A 249 -39.64 -30.11 -3.84
N THR A 250 -40.10 -31.03 -4.68
CA THR A 250 -40.77 -30.69 -5.94
C THR A 250 -42.18 -30.15 -5.63
N VAL A 251 -42.44 -28.90 -5.99
CA VAL A 251 -43.77 -28.30 -5.92
C VAL A 251 -44.59 -28.83 -7.10
N GLY A 252 -45.63 -29.60 -6.82
CA GLY A 252 -46.49 -30.20 -7.83
C GLY A 252 -47.31 -29.16 -8.60
N VAL A 253 -47.16 -29.13 -9.93
CA VAL A 253 -47.96 -28.31 -10.83
C VAL A 253 -49.30 -29.03 -11.09
N ARG A 254 -50.41 -28.37 -10.77
CA ARG A 254 -51.76 -28.88 -11.08
C ARG A 254 -52.18 -28.41 -12.48
N PRO A 255 -52.71 -29.29 -13.36
CA PRO A 255 -53.25 -28.85 -14.64
C PRO A 255 -54.62 -28.20 -14.44
N VAL A 256 -54.85 -27.09 -15.15
CA VAL A 256 -56.13 -26.37 -15.21
C VAL A 256 -56.97 -27.00 -16.32
N LYS A 257 -58.24 -27.30 -16.02
CA LYS A 257 -59.26 -27.74 -16.99
C LYS A 257 -60.01 -26.54 -17.54
#